data_AF-A0A920GMN0-F1
#
_entry.id   AF-A0A920GMN0-F1
#
_cell.length_a   1.000
_cell.length_b   1.000
_cell.length_c   1.000
_cell.angle_alpha   90.00
_cell.angle_beta   90.00
_cell.angle_gamma   90.00
#
_symmetry.space_group_name_H-M   'P 1'
#
loop_
_entity.id
_entity.type
_entity.pdbx_description
1 polymer ?
#
loop_
_entity_poly.entity_id
_entity_poly.type
_entity_poly.pdbx_seq_one_letter_code
_entity_poly.pdbx_strand_id
1 'polypeptide(L)'
;MEVFIDVWIEPRGLSNLREKANEAIYTFVAVDDTGKPTAVPPVAPETELEKARYDAALRRRQLSLILAKKLSPDEDRTQSAF
;
A
#
# COMPACT_ATOMS: atom_id res chain seq x y z
N MET A 1 2.40 1.43 7.17
CA MET A 1 3.06 1.62 5.86
C MET A 1 2.68 0.44 4.99
N GLU A 2 2.09 0.67 3.81
CA GLU A 2 1.81 -0.40 2.85
C GLU A 2 2.88 -0.36 1.76
N VAL A 3 3.41 -1.52 1.38
CA VAL A 3 4.43 -1.68 0.33
C VAL A 3 3.86 -2.56 -0.76
N PHE A 4 3.78 -2.03 -1.97
CA PHE A 4 3.37 -2.76 -3.16
C PHE A 4 4.60 -3.36 -3.84
N ILE A 5 4.55 -4.64 -4.17
CA ILE A 5 5.67 -5.41 -4.73
C ILE A 5 5.24 -5.96 -6.08
N ASP A 6 6.00 -5.61 -7.13
CA ASP A 6 5.88 -6.22 -8.45
C ASP A 6 7.00 -7.25 -8.63
N VAL A 7 6.65 -8.49 -8.94
CA VAL A 7 7.60 -9.57 -9.20
C VAL A 7 7.66 -9.83 -10.70
N TRP A 8 8.88 -9.79 -11.24
CA TRP A 8 9.15 -9.98 -12.66
C TRP A 8 10.07 -11.18 -12.88
N ILE A 9 9.87 -11.92 -13.96
CA ILE A 9 10.77 -12.97 -14.43
C ILE A 9 11.50 -12.47 -15.67
N GLU A 10 12.82 -12.63 -15.67
CA GLU A 10 13.71 -12.36 -16.80
C GLU A 10 14.33 -13.67 -17.29
N PRO A 11 13.93 -14.20 -18.46
CA PRO A 11 14.55 -15.39 -19.02
C PRO A 11 15.99 -15.12 -19.45
N ARG A 12 16.90 -16.04 -19.12
CA ARG A 12 18.31 -15.93 -19.54
C ARG A 12 18.43 -16.07 -21.06
N GLY A 13 19.15 -15.14 -21.69
CA GLY A 13 19.49 -15.20 -23.11
C GLY A 13 18.51 -14.47 -24.05
N LEU A 14 17.36 -14.01 -23.54
CA LEU A 14 16.43 -13.14 -24.27
C LEU A 14 16.51 -11.73 -23.68
N SER A 15 17.39 -10.89 -24.23
CA SER A 15 17.51 -9.49 -23.78
C SER A 15 16.19 -8.77 -23.97
N ASN A 16 15.77 -7.98 -22.97
CA ASN A 16 14.59 -7.12 -22.98
C ASN A 16 13.23 -7.84 -22.82
N LEU A 17 13.20 -9.15 -22.51
CA LEU A 17 11.95 -9.80 -22.10
C LEU A 17 11.82 -9.79 -20.58
N ARG A 18 10.83 -9.04 -20.07
CA ARG A 18 10.37 -9.08 -18.68
C ARG A 18 8.92 -9.49 -18.67
N GLU A 19 8.61 -10.59 -17.99
CA GLU A 19 7.23 -11.03 -17.80
C GLU A 19 6.81 -10.79 -16.35
N LYS A 20 5.61 -10.24 -16.16
CA LYS A 20 5.06 -10.01 -14.83
C LYS A 20 4.58 -11.33 -14.25
N ALA A 21 5.16 -11.75 -13.14
CA ALA A 21 4.86 -13.04 -12.52
C ALA A 21 3.83 -12.93 -11.39
N ASN A 22 3.95 -11.91 -10.55
CA ASN A 22 3.16 -11.77 -9.33
C ASN A 22 3.09 -10.29 -8.91
N GLU A 23 2.05 -9.97 -8.15
CA GLU A 23 2.02 -8.78 -7.30
C GLU A 23 1.73 -9.19 -5.85
N ALA A 24 2.27 -8.44 -4.90
CA ALA A 24 2.01 -8.64 -3.48
C ALA A 24 1.93 -7.31 -2.73
N ILE A 25 1.24 -7.33 -1.58
CA ILE A 25 1.06 -6.18 -0.72
C ILE A 25 1.48 -6.58 0.70
N TYR A 26 2.39 -5.80 1.29
CA TYR A 26 2.86 -6.00 2.66
C TYR A 26 2.52 -4.79 3.51
N THR A 27 2.09 -5.04 4.75
CA THR A 27 1.84 -3.98 5.73
C THR A 27 2.91 -4.01 6.81
N PHE A 28 3.62 -2.91 6.96
CA PHE A 28 4.65 -2.70 7.96
C PHE A 28 4.20 -1.68 9.01
N VAL A 29 4.64 -1.91 10.25
CA VAL A 29 4.46 -1.03 11.39
C VAL A 29 5.86 -0.63 11.88
N ALA A 30 6.15 0.67 11.89
CA ALA A 30 7.37 1.17 12.50
C ALA A 30 7.22 1.11 14.03
N VAL A 31 8.28 0.68 14.71
CA VAL A 31 8.34 0.59 16.17
C VAL A 31 9.55 1.34 16.71
N ASP A 32 9.42 1.93 17.90
CA ASP A 32 10.53 2.54 18.62
C ASP A 32 11.36 1.49 19.40
N ASP A 33 12.41 1.94 20.10
CA ASP A 33 13.29 1.09 20.91
C ASP A 33 12.56 0.35 22.05
N THR A 34 11.33 0.78 22.39
CA THR A 34 10.47 0.16 23.40
C THR A 34 9.43 -0.79 22.79
N GLY A 35 9.44 -0.98 21.46
CA GLY A 35 8.50 -1.81 20.72
C GLY A 35 7.13 -1.17 20.49
N LYS A 36 6.98 0.13 20.78
CA LYS A 36 5.70 0.84 20.56
C LYS A 36 5.60 1.36 19.13
N PRO A 37 4.42 1.31 18.50
CA PRO A 37 4.23 1.90 17.18
C PRO A 37 4.60 3.37 17.16
N THR A 38 5.42 3.77 16.18
CA THR A 38 5.85 5.16 15.99
C THR A 38 5.35 5.73 14.66
N ALA A 39 5.32 7.06 14.56
CA ALA A 39 4.90 7.75 13.35
C ALA A 39 5.91 7.52 12.22
N VAL A 40 5.39 7.35 11.01
CA VAL A 40 6.19 7.24 9.79
C VAL A 40 5.88 8.48 8.93
N PRO A 41 6.89 9.08 8.25
CA PRO A 41 6.65 10.18 7.34
C PRO A 41 5.59 9.81 6.27
N PRO A 42 4.72 10.77 5.88
CA PRO A 42 3.75 10.55 4.81
C PRO A 42 4.47 10.36 3.47
N VAL A 43 3.84 9.62 2.56
CA VAL A 43 4.31 9.44 1.18
C VAL A 43 3.40 10.23 0.25
N ALA A 44 3.99 11.07 -0.60
CA ALA A 44 3.27 11.79 -1.64
C ALA A 44 3.49 11.06 -2.98
N PRO A 45 2.44 10.54 -3.64
CA PRO A 45 2.58 9.90 -4.94
C PRO A 45 2.82 10.95 -6.04
N GLU A 46 3.74 10.68 -6.96
CA GLU A 46 4.11 11.59 -8.04
C GLU A 46 3.52 11.13 -9.38
N THR A 47 3.72 9.85 -9.72
CA THR A 47 3.28 9.28 -11.00
C THR A 47 1.81 8.85 -10.98
N GLU A 48 1.17 8.75 -12.14
CA GLU A 48 -0.23 8.28 -12.24
C GLU A 48 -0.41 6.87 -11.66
N LEU A 49 0.59 6.00 -11.86
CA LEU A 49 0.59 4.65 -11.27
C LEU A 49 0.67 4.72 -9.74
N GLU A 50 1.51 5.60 -9.20
CA GLU A 50 1.63 5.79 -7.74
C GLU A 50 0.35 6.35 -7.14
N LYS A 51 -0.28 7.35 -7.77
CA LYS A 51 -1.56 7.91 -7.31
C LYS A 51 -2.65 6.84 -7.26
N ALA A 52 -2.77 6.07 -8.33
CA ALA A 52 -3.73 4.96 -8.38
C ALA A 52 -3.47 3.91 -7.29
N ARG A 53 -2.19 3.57 -7.03
CA ARG A 53 -1.79 2.63 -5.96
C ARG A 53 -2.06 3.21 -4.56
N TYR A 54 -1.80 4.49 -4.37
CA TYR A 54 -2.02 5.21 -3.11
C TYR A 54 -3.51 5.22 -2.74
N ASP A 55 -4.38 5.62 -3.68
CA ASP A 55 -5.83 5.62 -3.47
C ASP A 55 -6.39 4.21 -3.20
N ALA A 56 -5.85 3.21 -3.89
CA ALA A 56 -6.22 1.82 -3.65
C ALA A 56 -5.81 1.33 -2.25
N ALA A 57 -4.65 1.78 -1.74
CA ALA A 57 -4.18 1.45 -0.38
C ALA A 57 -5.09 2.05 0.69
N LEU A 58 -5.56 3.29 0.49
CA LEU A 58 -6.52 3.94 1.40
C LEU A 58 -7.81 3.14 1.51
N ARG A 59 -8.40 2.73 0.38
CA ARG A 59 -9.62 1.92 0.36
C ARG A 59 -9.44 0.56 1.06
N ARG A 60 -8.31 -0.13 0.82
CA ARG A 60 -7.99 -1.39 1.51
C ARG A 60 -7.91 -1.20 3.03
N ARG A 61 -7.26 -0.12 3.47
CA ARG A 61 -7.13 0.20 4.89
C ARG A 61 -8.49 0.47 5.54
N GLN A 62 -9.36 1.24 4.89
CA GLN A 62 -10.72 1.50 5.36
C GLN A 62 -11.52 0.20 5.51
N LEU A 63 -11.52 -0.65 4.49
CA LEU A 63 -12.17 -1.96 4.53
C LEU A 63 -11.64 -2.82 5.69
N SER A 64 -10.33 -2.85 5.89
CA SER A 64 -9.72 -3.57 7.01
C SER A 64 -10.20 -3.05 8.38
N LEU A 65 -10.35 -1.73 8.54
CA LEU A 65 -10.84 -1.13 9.79
C LEU A 65 -12.33 -1.40 10.01
N ILE A 66 -13.16 -1.35 8.96
CA ILE A 66 -14.58 -1.71 9.02
C ILE A 66 -14.73 -3.17 9.45
N LEU A 67 -13.99 -4.08 8.82
CA LEU A 67 -14.01 -5.51 9.16
C LEU A 67 -13.54 -5.77 10.60
N ALA A 68 -12.57 -4.99 11.08
CA ALA A 68 -12.12 -5.03 12.46
C ALA A 68 -13.10 -4.36 13.46
N LYS A 69 -14.24 -3.85 13.00
CA LYS A 69 -15.22 -3.06 13.78
C LYS A 69 -14.61 -1.82 14.44
N LYS A 70 -13.56 -1.26 13.83
CA LYS A 70 -12.86 -0.06 14.30
C LYS A 70 -13.28 1.22 13.55
N LEU A 71 -14.14 1.09 12.52
CA LEU A 71 -14.69 2.19 11.74
C LEU A 71 -16.15 1.88 11.39
N SER A 72 -17.03 2.88 11.46
CA SER A 72 -18.44 2.72 11.06
C SER A 72 -18.57 2.90 9.54
N PRO A 73 -19.44 2.13 8.85
CA PRO A 73 -19.58 2.21 7.39
C PRO A 73 -20.03 3.58 6.86
N ASP A 74 -20.63 4.41 7.70
CA ASP A 74 -21.23 5.70 7.31
C ASP A 74 -20.27 6.89 7.40
N GLU A 75 -19.10 6.76 8.05
CA GLU A 75 -18.11 7.83 8.20
C GLU A 75 -17.20 8.03 6.96
N ASP A 76 -17.27 7.11 5.99
CA ASP A 76 -16.25 6.91 4.96
C ASP A 76 -16.28 7.86 3.74
N ARG A 77 -17.10 8.92 3.76
CA ARG A 77 -17.24 9.81 2.58
C ARG A 77 -16.29 11.02 2.55
N THR A 78 -15.54 11.30 3.61
CA THR A 78 -14.95 12.66 3.77
C THR A 78 -13.49 12.75 4.20
N GLN A 79 -12.68 11.69 4.07
CA GLN A 79 -11.22 11.80 4.19
C GLN A 79 -10.53 11.67 2.83
N SER A 80 -10.97 12.53 1.90
CA SER A 80 -10.25 12.92 0.69
C SER A 80 -9.82 14.37 0.88
N ALA A 81 -8.80 14.60 1.70
CA ALA A 81 -8.08 15.87 1.71
C ALA A 81 -6.69 15.64 2.31
N PHE A 82 -5.75 15.43 1.39
CA PHE A 82 -4.29 15.61 1.53
C PHE A 82 -3.59 14.83 2.66
#